data_AF-A0A2H8TJM5-F1
#
_entry.id   AF-A0A2H8TJM5-F1
#
_cell.length_a   1.000
_cell.length_b   1.000
_cell.length_c   1.000
_cell.angle_alpha   90.00
_cell.angle_beta   90.00
_cell.angle_gamma   90.00
#
_symmetry.space_group_name_H-M   'P 1'
#
loop_
_entity.id
_entity.type
_entity.pdbx_description
1 polymer ?
#
loop_
_entity_poly.entity_id
_entity_poly.type
_entity_poly.pdbx_seq_one_letter_code
_entity_poly.pdbx_strand_id
1 'polypeptide(L)'
;MAGKNNGVQALFLNEQPLAFYTNCFSYSFNLCITKACEVSSIKNIVKRAEKLKSIIESEISNSESNKQRKTKLKKLCETRWVERHDSLMTFKELYVFILNALEELQHDTKTETSNKALLYLNCITKSEFLVAIDVAVLCLGYILQLSVTLQSKQ
;
A
#
# COMPACT_ATOMS: atom_id res chain seq x y z
N MET A 1 1.53 17.57 15.17
CA MET A 1 1.44 16.08 15.20
C MET A 1 0.45 15.66 16.28
N ALA A 2 -0.59 14.91 15.92
CA ALA A 2 -1.60 14.46 16.89
C ALA A 2 -1.11 13.22 17.64
N GLY A 3 -0.50 13.44 18.80
CA GLY A 3 -0.10 12.38 19.73
C GLY A 3 -0.22 12.90 21.16
N LYS A 4 -0.28 12.00 22.15
CA LYS A 4 -0.49 12.35 23.57
C LYS A 4 0.42 13.48 24.07
N ASN A 5 1.63 13.56 23.52
CA ASN A 5 2.64 14.54 23.90
C ASN A 5 2.91 15.62 22.82
N ASN A 6 2.06 15.73 21.79
CA ASN A 6 2.21 16.62 20.63
C ASN A 6 3.54 16.51 19.83
N GLY A 7 4.42 15.58 20.21
CA GLY A 7 5.66 15.25 19.50
C GLY A 7 6.66 16.40 19.45
N VAL A 8 7.36 16.53 18.31
CA VAL A 8 8.37 17.57 18.06
C VAL A 8 7.82 18.99 18.24
N GLN A 9 6.52 19.22 18.01
CA GLN A 9 5.91 20.52 18.24
C GLN A 9 6.01 20.95 19.70
N ALA A 10 5.73 20.05 20.65
CA ALA A 10 5.85 20.37 22.07
C ALA A 10 7.30 20.61 22.49
N LEU A 11 8.23 19.77 22.01
CA LEU A 11 9.66 19.95 22.30
C LEU A 11 10.18 21.29 21.76
N PHE A 12 9.83 21.64 20.52
CA PHE A 12 10.23 22.90 19.90
C PHE A 12 9.68 24.13 20.62
N LEU A 13 8.40 24.11 21.00
CA LEU A 13 7.77 25.23 21.70
C LEU A 13 8.23 25.35 23.16
N ASN A 14 8.69 24.26 23.78
CA ASN A 14 9.32 24.31 25.10
C ASN A 14 10.68 25.03 25.05
N GLU A 15 11.46 24.82 23.98
CA GLU A 15 12.75 25.49 23.80
C GLU A 15 12.61 26.94 23.31
N GLN A 16 11.65 27.20 22.43
CA GLN A 16 11.37 28.54 21.90
C GLN A 16 9.86 28.86 21.95
N PRO A 17 9.37 29.40 23.08
CA PRO A 17 7.94 29.65 23.29
C PRO A 17 7.34 30.72 22.37
N LEU A 18 8.18 31.62 21.85
CA LEU A 18 7.74 32.72 20.97
C LEU A 18 7.76 32.35 19.48
N ALA A 19 8.28 31.16 19.12
CA ALA A 19 8.34 30.76 17.71
C ALA A 19 6.98 30.31 17.19
N PHE A 20 6.67 30.69 15.95
CA PHE A 20 5.49 30.21 15.25
C PHE A 20 5.75 28.81 14.65
N TYR A 21 5.06 27.80 15.17
CA TYR A 21 5.13 26.44 14.63
C TYR A 21 4.09 26.25 13.53
N THR A 22 4.54 25.85 12.33
CA THR A 22 3.67 25.44 11.22
C THR A 22 4.11 24.10 10.66
N ASN A 23 3.15 23.32 10.15
CA ASN A 23 3.47 22.04 9.52
C ASN A 23 4.00 22.27 8.11
N CYS A 24 4.88 21.38 7.64
CA CYS A 24 5.31 21.41 6.24
C CYS A 24 4.15 20.99 5.30
N PHE A 25 4.16 21.52 4.07
CA PHE A 25 3.15 21.17 3.07
C PHE A 25 3.10 19.66 2.77
N SER A 26 4.25 18.98 2.83
CA SER A 26 4.35 17.52 2.70
C SER A 26 3.53 16.79 3.77
N TYR A 27 3.55 17.27 5.02
CA TYR A 27 2.74 16.71 6.10
C TYR A 27 1.24 16.93 5.86
N SER A 28 0.84 18.17 5.55
CA SER A 28 -0.56 18.52 5.29
C SER A 28 -1.15 17.72 4.12
N PHE A 29 -0.36 17.55 3.06
CA PHE A 29 -0.71 16.73 1.91
C PHE A 29 -0.86 15.25 2.28
N ASN A 30 0.10 14.68 3.03
CA ASN A 30 0.02 13.30 3.50
C ASN A 30 -1.23 13.04 4.36
N LEU A 31 -1.62 13.99 5.21
CA LEU A 31 -2.84 13.91 6.02
C LEU A 31 -4.10 13.90 5.15
N CYS A 32 -4.16 14.78 4.14
CA CYS A 32 -5.28 14.84 3.20
C CYS A 32 -5.50 13.50 2.47
N ILE A 33 -4.42 12.92 1.92
CA ILE A 33 -4.52 11.63 1.23
C ILE A 33 -4.89 10.51 2.20
N THR A 34 -4.32 10.51 3.41
CA THR A 34 -4.67 9.52 4.44
C THR A 34 -6.17 9.52 4.70
N LYS A 35 -6.75 10.72 4.83
CA LYS A 35 -8.19 10.88 5.05
C LYS A 35 -9.00 10.43 3.84
N ALA A 36 -8.57 10.75 2.62
CA ALA A 36 -9.22 10.31 1.38
C ALA A 36 -9.22 8.77 1.25
N CYS A 37 -8.19 8.09 1.74
CA CYS A 37 -8.09 6.63 1.73
C CYS A 37 -8.86 5.92 2.87
N GLU A 38 -9.57 6.65 3.75
CA GLU A 38 -10.42 6.03 4.77
C GLU A 38 -11.69 5.39 4.20
N VAL A 39 -12.02 5.66 2.93
CA VAL A 39 -13.08 4.96 2.20
C VAL A 39 -12.85 3.45 2.30
N SER A 40 -13.86 2.73 2.78
CA SER A 40 -13.77 1.30 3.13
C SER A 40 -13.21 0.45 2.00
N SER A 41 -13.69 0.63 0.76
CA SER A 41 -13.24 -0.13 -0.40
C SER A 41 -11.75 0.11 -0.70
N ILE A 42 -11.28 1.36 -0.65
CA ILE A 42 -9.86 1.72 -0.86
C ILE A 42 -8.99 1.15 0.27
N LYS A 43 -9.41 1.34 1.52
CA LYS A 43 -8.73 0.81 2.71
C LYS A 43 -8.60 -0.71 2.65
N ASN A 44 -9.64 -1.39 2.17
CA ASN A 44 -9.67 -2.84 2.03
C ASN A 44 -8.70 -3.32 0.94
N ILE A 45 -8.56 -2.61 -0.17
CA ILE A 45 -7.60 -2.97 -1.23
C ILE A 45 -6.18 -2.94 -0.69
N VAL A 46 -5.79 -1.85 -0.03
CA VAL A 46 -4.43 -1.70 0.52
C VAL A 46 -4.10 -2.85 1.47
N LYS A 47 -5.00 -3.16 2.41
CA LYS A 47 -4.82 -4.28 3.36
C LYS A 47 -4.75 -5.65 2.66
N ARG A 48 -5.55 -5.87 1.62
CA ARG A 48 -5.60 -7.16 0.90
C ARG A 48 -4.36 -7.35 0.04
N ALA A 49 -3.88 -6.30 -0.63
CA ALA A 49 -2.65 -6.33 -1.42
C ALA A 49 -1.41 -6.66 -0.58
N GLU A 50 -1.30 -6.12 0.65
CA GLU A 50 -0.22 -6.48 1.59
C GLU A 50 -0.26 -7.96 1.99
N LYS A 51 -1.46 -8.47 2.31
CA LYS A 51 -1.61 -9.88 2.71
C LYS A 51 -1.33 -10.82 1.54
N LEU A 52 -1.81 -10.50 0.34
CA LEU A 52 -1.53 -11.26 -0.88
C LEU A 52 -0.04 -11.37 -1.14
N LYS A 53 0.68 -10.25 -1.01
CA LYS A 53 2.14 -10.24 -1.11
C LYS A 53 2.76 -11.24 -0.13
N SER A 54 2.36 -11.23 1.14
CA SER A 54 2.94 -12.13 2.15
C SER A 54 2.72 -13.62 1.84
N ILE A 55 1.55 -13.98 1.30
CA ILE A 55 1.21 -15.37 0.93
C ILE A 55 2.04 -15.82 -0.27
N ILE A 56 2.13 -14.97 -1.29
CA ILE A 56 2.92 -15.25 -2.48
C ILE A 56 4.41 -15.36 -2.11
N GLU A 57 4.93 -14.47 -1.26
CA GLU A 57 6.32 -14.52 -0.80
C GLU A 57 6.62 -15.76 0.08
N SER A 58 5.69 -16.21 0.92
CA SER A 58 5.87 -17.42 1.74
C SER A 58 5.95 -18.68 0.90
N GLU A 59 5.18 -18.78 -0.19
CA GLU A 59 5.22 -19.95 -1.07
C GLU A 59 6.41 -19.92 -2.04
N ILE A 60 6.77 -18.74 -2.55
CA ILE A 60 7.99 -18.59 -3.38
C ILE A 60 9.25 -18.96 -2.58
N SER A 61 9.30 -18.62 -1.29
CA SER A 61 10.48 -18.93 -0.44
C SER A 61 10.66 -20.43 -0.17
N ASN A 62 9.59 -21.23 -0.30
CA ASN A 62 9.67 -22.70 -0.20
C ASN A 62 10.18 -23.34 -1.50
N SER A 63 10.19 -22.61 -2.61
CA SER A 63 10.75 -23.06 -3.88
C SER A 63 12.17 -22.51 -4.05
N GLU A 64 13.19 -23.36 -3.89
CA GLU A 64 14.62 -23.00 -4.02
C GLU A 64 15.04 -22.51 -5.42
N SER A 65 14.10 -22.32 -6.35
CA SER A 65 14.37 -21.92 -7.73
C SER A 65 13.86 -20.51 -8.03
N ASN A 66 14.75 -19.51 -7.97
CA ASN A 66 15.14 -18.71 -9.14
C ASN A 66 15.77 -17.36 -8.77
N LYS A 67 17.06 -17.24 -9.08
CA LYS A 67 17.86 -16.00 -9.10
C LYS A 67 17.61 -15.18 -10.38
N GLN A 68 16.34 -14.89 -10.72
CA GLN A 68 16.04 -14.00 -11.84
C GLN A 68 15.48 -12.66 -11.35
N ARG A 69 15.84 -11.57 -12.05
CA ARG A 69 15.31 -10.20 -11.88
C ARG A 69 13.81 -10.18 -12.23
N LYS A 70 12.97 -10.70 -11.34
CA LYS A 70 11.52 -10.63 -11.45
C LYS A 70 11.03 -9.37 -10.73
N THR A 71 10.11 -8.63 -11.34
CA THR A 71 9.34 -7.58 -10.67
C THR A 71 8.55 -8.23 -9.54
N LYS A 72 8.86 -7.84 -8.30
CA LYS A 72 8.19 -8.34 -7.10
C LYS A 72 7.10 -7.38 -6.68
N LEU A 73 6.06 -7.92 -6.05
CA LEU A 73 5.09 -7.09 -5.33
C LEU A 73 5.81 -6.18 -4.34
N LYS A 74 5.60 -4.88 -4.44
CA LYS A 74 6.22 -3.91 -3.54
C LYS A 74 5.47 -3.90 -2.22
N LYS A 75 6.19 -3.65 -1.12
CA LYS A 75 5.55 -3.49 0.20
C LYS A 75 4.86 -2.13 0.19
N LEU A 76 3.60 -2.10 0.59
CA LEU A 76 2.89 -0.85 0.77
C LEU A 76 3.52 -0.11 1.96
N CYS A 77 3.95 1.12 1.71
CA CYS A 77 4.48 1.98 2.76
C CYS A 77 3.34 2.79 3.37
N GLU A 78 3.21 2.75 4.70
CA GLU A 78 2.10 3.44 5.37
C GLU A 78 2.19 4.96 5.22
N THR A 79 3.42 5.49 5.25
CA THR A 79 3.73 6.91 5.41
C THR A 79 4.27 7.58 4.15
N ARG A 80 4.65 6.82 3.11
CA ARG A 80 5.19 7.38 1.85
C ARG A 80 4.29 7.05 0.67
N TRP A 81 3.56 8.06 0.20
CA TRP A 81 2.56 7.91 -0.86
C TRP A 81 3.14 7.58 -2.22
N VAL A 82 4.36 8.04 -2.52
CA VAL A 82 5.09 7.63 -3.74
C VAL A 82 5.26 6.11 -3.76
N GLU A 83 5.73 5.52 -2.65
CA GLU A 83 5.91 4.07 -2.52
C GLU A 83 4.57 3.31 -2.55
N ARG A 84 3.50 3.91 -2.02
CA ARG A 84 2.15 3.33 -2.06
C ARG A 84 1.58 3.33 -3.48
N HIS A 85 1.71 4.43 -4.21
CA HIS A 85 1.36 4.52 -5.64
C HIS A 85 2.10 3.45 -6.43
N ASP A 86 3.43 3.40 -6.28
CA ASP A 86 4.28 2.40 -6.91
C ASP A 86 3.83 0.96 -6.64
N SER A 87 3.41 0.69 -5.40
CA SER A 87 2.95 -0.64 -5.00
C SER A 87 1.61 -1.03 -5.63
N LEU A 88 0.65 -0.11 -5.69
CA LEU A 88 -0.64 -0.36 -6.33
C LEU A 88 -0.51 -0.46 -7.85
N MET A 89 0.37 0.34 -8.46
CA MET A 89 0.73 0.22 -9.87
C MET A 89 1.34 -1.15 -10.16
N THR A 90 2.35 -1.56 -9.39
CA THR A 90 2.98 -2.88 -9.54
C THR A 90 1.97 -4.01 -9.34
N PHE A 91 1.05 -3.87 -8.37
CA PHE A 91 -0.02 -4.84 -8.15
C PHE A 91 -0.92 -4.96 -9.39
N LYS A 92 -1.30 -3.83 -10.01
CA LYS A 92 -2.13 -3.81 -11.21
C LYS A 92 -1.42 -4.41 -12.42
N GLU A 93 -0.13 -4.11 -12.61
CA GLU A 93 0.71 -4.71 -13.65
C GLU A 93 0.82 -6.22 -13.49
N LEU A 94 0.92 -6.70 -12.25
CA LEU A 94 1.03 -8.13 -11.93
C LEU A 94 -0.32 -8.82 -11.77
N TYR A 95 -1.45 -8.15 -11.97
CA TYR A 95 -2.77 -8.65 -11.59
C TYR A 95 -3.10 -10.01 -12.20
N VAL A 96 -2.83 -10.21 -13.49
CA VAL A 96 -3.06 -11.51 -14.18
C VAL A 96 -2.19 -12.61 -13.57
N PHE A 97 -0.93 -12.33 -13.25
CA PHE A 97 -0.05 -13.31 -12.60
C PHE A 97 -0.51 -13.65 -11.18
N ILE A 98 -1.05 -12.67 -10.45
CA ILE A 98 -1.63 -12.89 -9.11
C ILE A 98 -2.86 -13.78 -9.21
N LEU A 99 -3.74 -13.58 -10.19
CA LEU A 99 -4.90 -14.44 -10.41
C LEU A 99 -4.47 -15.88 -10.68
N ASN A 100 -3.56 -16.09 -11.64
CA ASN A 100 -3.07 -17.43 -11.97
C ASN A 100 -2.42 -18.11 -10.76
N ALA A 101 -1.59 -17.38 -9.99
CA ALA A 101 -0.97 -17.93 -8.79
C ALA A 101 -2.01 -18.34 -7.73
N LEU A 102 -3.07 -17.56 -7.54
CA LEU A 102 -4.14 -17.92 -6.60
C LEU A 102 -4.99 -19.10 -7.09
N GLU A 103 -5.23 -19.20 -8.40
CA GLU A 103 -5.90 -20.34 -9.02
C GLU A 103 -5.10 -21.63 -8.86
N GLU A 104 -3.77 -21.57 -8.96
CA GLU A 104 -2.90 -22.72 -8.66
C GLU A 104 -2.94 -23.07 -7.16
N LEU A 105 -2.79 -22.06 -6.29
CA LEU A 105 -2.75 -22.25 -4.83
C LEU A 105 -4.09 -22.73 -4.24
N GLN A 106 -5.23 -22.47 -4.88
CA GLN A 106 -6.52 -22.98 -4.38
C GLN A 106 -6.60 -24.51 -4.44
N HIS A 107 -5.75 -25.16 -5.24
CA HIS A 107 -5.65 -26.61 -5.35
C HIS A 107 -4.47 -27.20 -4.56
N ASP A 108 -3.83 -26.41 -3.68
CA ASP A 108 -2.76 -26.89 -2.82
C ASP A 108 -3.24 -27.99 -1.86
N THR A 109 -2.37 -28.97 -1.62
CA THR A 109 -2.55 -30.02 -0.62
C THR A 109 -2.76 -29.50 0.81
N LYS A 110 -2.20 -28.33 1.14
CA LYS A 110 -2.40 -27.66 2.43
C LYS A 110 -3.76 -26.95 2.43
N THR A 111 -4.70 -27.49 3.20
CA THR A 111 -6.06 -26.96 3.35
C THR A 111 -6.09 -25.47 3.74
N GLU A 112 -5.16 -25.03 4.60
CA GLU A 112 -5.09 -23.62 5.00
C GLU A 112 -4.70 -22.69 3.85
N THR A 113 -3.70 -23.07 3.05
CA THR A 113 -3.25 -22.32 1.87
C THR A 113 -4.34 -22.30 0.80
N SER A 114 -4.93 -23.45 0.49
CA SER A 114 -6.04 -23.59 -0.46
C SER A 114 -7.23 -22.69 -0.11
N ASN A 115 -7.71 -22.76 1.14
CA ASN A 115 -8.83 -21.94 1.59
C ASN A 115 -8.51 -20.43 1.54
N LYS A 116 -7.31 -20.02 1.96
CA LYS A 116 -6.89 -18.63 1.86
C LYS A 116 -6.84 -18.16 0.41
N ALA A 117 -6.24 -18.94 -0.48
CA ALA A 117 -6.12 -18.62 -1.90
C ALA A 117 -7.50 -18.43 -2.54
N LEU A 118 -8.44 -19.35 -2.29
CA LEU A 118 -9.83 -19.25 -2.76
C LEU A 118 -10.53 -17.99 -2.23
N LEU A 119 -10.37 -17.68 -0.94
CA LEU A 119 -10.96 -16.48 -0.34
C LEU A 119 -10.42 -15.19 -0.99
N TYR A 120 -9.11 -15.14 -1.25
CA TYR A 120 -8.51 -13.98 -1.91
C TYR A 120 -8.92 -13.88 -3.37
N LEU A 121 -8.94 -14.99 -4.11
CA LEU A 121 -9.39 -15.04 -5.50
C LEU A 121 -10.80 -14.46 -5.62
N ASN A 122 -11.73 -14.94 -4.79
CA ASN A 122 -13.10 -14.43 -4.71
C ASN A 122 -13.20 -12.97 -4.27
N CYS A 123 -12.20 -12.44 -3.56
CA CYS A 123 -12.19 -11.04 -3.14
C CYS A 123 -11.69 -10.11 -4.24
N ILE A 124 -10.64 -10.50 -4.97
CA ILE A 124 -9.98 -9.63 -5.96
C ILE A 124 -10.66 -9.65 -7.33
N THR A 125 -11.54 -10.61 -7.58
CA THR A 125 -12.37 -10.69 -8.80
C THR A 125 -13.70 -9.93 -8.67
N LYS A 126 -14.06 -9.49 -7.45
CA LYS A 126 -15.28 -8.69 -7.24
C LYS A 126 -15.16 -7.32 -7.90
N SER A 127 -16.25 -6.87 -8.51
CA SER A 127 -16.35 -5.55 -9.14
C SER A 127 -15.98 -4.41 -8.19
N GLU A 128 -16.38 -4.47 -6.92
CA GLU A 128 -16.01 -3.47 -5.91
C GLU A 128 -14.49 -3.33 -5.77
N PHE A 129 -13.75 -4.44 -5.77
CA PHE A 129 -12.30 -4.43 -5.68
C PHE A 129 -11.66 -3.86 -6.94
N LEU A 130 -12.14 -4.30 -8.12
CA LEU A 130 -11.66 -3.83 -9.42
C LEU A 130 -11.85 -2.31 -9.58
N VAL A 131 -13.06 -1.82 -9.36
CA VAL A 131 -13.36 -0.39 -9.45
C VAL A 131 -12.52 0.40 -8.45
N ALA A 132 -12.41 -0.07 -7.21
CA ALA A 132 -11.70 0.69 -6.21
C ALA A 132 -10.17 0.68 -6.42
N ILE A 133 -9.57 -0.36 -7.04
CA ILE A 133 -8.13 -0.32 -7.38
C ILE A 133 -7.87 0.60 -8.56
N ASP A 134 -8.76 0.62 -9.56
CA ASP A 134 -8.67 1.54 -10.69
C ASP A 134 -8.78 2.99 -10.24
N VAL A 135 -9.76 3.31 -9.38
CA VAL A 135 -9.94 4.65 -8.81
C VAL A 135 -8.73 5.04 -7.97
N ALA A 136 -8.23 4.14 -7.12
CA ALA A 136 -7.07 4.43 -6.28
C ALA A 136 -5.82 4.73 -7.13
N VAL A 137 -5.55 3.91 -8.16
CA VAL A 137 -4.43 4.13 -9.09
C VAL A 137 -4.58 5.45 -9.83
N LEU A 138 -5.77 5.77 -10.34
CA LEU A 138 -6.03 7.00 -11.06
C LEU A 138 -5.79 8.23 -10.17
N CYS A 139 -6.39 8.26 -8.97
CA CYS A 139 -6.23 9.36 -8.03
C CYS A 139 -4.78 9.53 -7.59
N LEU A 140 -4.09 8.42 -7.26
CA LEU A 140 -2.69 8.47 -6.87
C LEU A 140 -1.78 8.93 -8.02
N GLY A 141 -2.13 8.59 -9.27
CA GLY A 141 -1.41 9.06 -10.46
C GLY A 141 -1.45 10.57 -10.62
N TYR A 142 -2.62 11.20 -10.43
CA TYR A 142 -2.76 12.66 -10.50
C TYR A 142 -1.91 13.40 -9.45
N ILE A 143 -1.78 12.82 -8.27
CA ILE A 143 -1.08 13.44 -7.15
C ILE A 143 0.38 13.00 -7.03
N LEU A 144 0.84 12.08 -7.88
CA LEU A 144 2.19 11.50 -7.82
C LEU A 144 3.27 12.56 -7.95
N GLN A 145 3.17 13.42 -8.97
CA GLN A 145 4.18 14.46 -9.21
C GLN A 145 4.25 15.43 -8.03
N LEU A 146 3.10 15.84 -7.51
CA LEU A 146 3.03 16.67 -6.31
C LEU A 146 3.66 15.95 -5.10
N SER A 147 3.39 14.66 -4.93
CA SER A 147 4.00 13.85 -3.87
C SER A 147 5.51 13.74 -3.98
N VAL A 148 6.04 13.61 -5.20
CA VAL A 148 7.49 13.53 -5.46
C VAL A 148 8.14 14.88 -5.16
N THR A 149 7.59 15.98 -5.68
CA THR A 149 8.14 17.33 -5.46
C THR A 149 8.10 17.74 -3.99
N LEU A 150 7.04 17.42 -3.25
CA LEU A 150 6.93 17.74 -1.82
C LEU A 150 7.78 16.83 -0.92
N GLN A 151 8.28 15.71 -1.42
CA GLN A 151 9.07 14.73 -0.66
C GLN A 151 10.52 14.59 -1.15
N SER A 152 10.91 15.27 -2.23
CA SER A 152 12.31 15.32 -2.69
C SER A 152 13.18 16.08 -1.70
N LYS A 153 14.45 15.66 -1.57
CA LYS A 153 15.44 16.42 -0.80
C LYS A 153 15.60 17.81 -1.42
N GLN A 154 15.44 18.84 -0.59
CA GLN A 154 15.83 20.21 -0.90
C GLN A 154 17.34 20.36 -0.77
#